data_AF-A0AAN8PSJ4-F1
#
_entry.id   AF-A0AAN8PSJ4-F1
#
_cell.length_a   1.000
_cell.length_b   1.000
_cell.length_c   1.000
_cell.angle_alpha   90.00
_cell.angle_beta   90.00
_cell.angle_gamma   90.00
#
_symmetry.space_group_name_H-M   'P 1'
#
loop_
_entity.id
_entity.type
_entity.pdbx_description
1 polymer ?
#
loop_
_entity_poly.entity_id
_entity_poly.type
_entity_poly.pdbx_seq_one_letter_code
_entity_poly.pdbx_strand_id
1 'polypeptide(L)'
;MFKVIIACAFLSYVAAQKAGHTQHPHTQHPHTQHPHSTHAPAIHDNFHFIHDAEDNKMIIKTETECYVFDLNAAQQTAIATPTGLRATELALVAMISTGTQTHIKAADLPQFVAHHCGKHKVVGIQ
;
A
#
# COMPACT_ATOMS: atom_id res chain seq x y z
N MET A 1 46.86 -45.06 42.33
CA MET A 1 46.27 -44.82 43.67
C MET A 1 44.89 -44.23 43.46
N PHE A 2 43.85 -44.99 43.81
CA PHE A 2 42.44 -44.61 43.64
C PHE A 2 42.00 -43.64 44.74
N LYS A 3 41.23 -42.61 44.36
CA LYS A 3 40.31 -41.92 45.27
C LYS A 3 38.96 -41.77 44.59
N VAL A 4 38.00 -42.53 45.11
CA VAL A 4 36.56 -42.46 44.86
C VAL A 4 35.95 -41.76 46.07
N ILE A 5 35.21 -40.66 45.88
CA ILE A 5 34.12 -40.13 46.74
C ILE A 5 33.24 -39.29 45.78
N ILE A 6 32.15 -39.80 45.19
CA ILE A 6 30.76 -39.96 45.68
C ILE A 6 30.06 -38.64 46.08
N ALA A 7 28.97 -38.38 45.33
CA ALA A 7 27.74 -37.65 45.66
C ALA A 7 27.76 -36.10 45.74
N CYS A 8 26.97 -35.44 44.90
CA CYS A 8 25.58 -35.14 45.23
C CYS A 8 24.84 -34.53 44.03
N ALA A 9 23.61 -34.98 43.86
CA ALA A 9 22.68 -34.57 42.82
C ALA A 9 22.22 -33.12 43.00
N PHE A 10 22.12 -32.37 41.92
CA PHE A 10 21.04 -31.39 41.74
C PHE A 10 20.56 -31.43 40.29
N LEU A 11 19.36 -31.99 40.13
CA LEU A 11 18.54 -31.84 38.93
C LEU A 11 18.40 -30.35 38.62
N SER A 12 18.87 -29.93 37.45
CA SER A 12 18.46 -28.67 36.86
C SER A 12 17.61 -29.00 35.64
N TYR A 13 16.31 -29.08 35.88
CA TYR A 13 15.27 -29.15 34.87
C TYR A 13 15.27 -27.80 34.15
N VAL A 14 15.88 -27.70 32.96
CA VAL A 14 15.74 -26.49 32.14
C VAL A 14 14.41 -26.63 31.40
N ALA A 15 13.37 -26.02 31.96
CA ALA A 15 12.08 -25.90 31.31
C ALA A 15 12.28 -25.12 29.99
N ALA A 16 11.95 -25.78 28.88
CA ALA A 16 11.80 -25.14 27.58
C ALA A 16 10.68 -24.09 27.66
N GLN A 17 11.05 -22.83 27.85
CA GLN A 17 10.11 -21.73 27.66
C GLN A 17 9.93 -21.54 26.16
N LYS A 18 8.86 -22.16 25.64
CA LYS A 18 8.29 -21.82 24.34
C LYS A 18 8.02 -20.32 24.37
N ALA A 19 8.75 -19.55 23.56
CA ALA A 19 8.48 -18.14 23.35
C ALA A 19 7.03 -18.03 22.87
N GLY A 20 6.15 -17.61 23.79
CA GLY A 20 4.78 -17.25 23.47
C GLY A 20 4.85 -16.02 22.59
N HIS A 21 4.47 -16.17 21.33
CA HIS A 21 4.16 -15.02 20.49
C HIS A 21 2.95 -14.33 21.12
N THR A 22 3.21 -13.28 21.90
CA THR A 22 2.18 -12.34 22.34
C THR A 22 1.71 -11.61 21.08
N GLN A 23 0.65 -12.10 20.46
CA GLN A 23 -0.05 -11.38 19.41
C GLN A 23 -0.68 -10.15 20.05
N HIS A 24 -0.20 -8.97 19.70
CA HIS A 24 -0.86 -7.73 20.08
C HIS A 24 -2.27 -7.72 19.47
N PRO A 25 -3.33 -7.47 20.24
CA PRO A 25 -4.66 -7.28 19.66
C PRO A 25 -4.63 -5.99 18.83
N HIS A 26 -4.90 -6.11 17.53
CA HIS A 26 -5.21 -4.96 16.69
C HIS A 26 -6.55 -4.39 17.15
N THR A 27 -6.52 -3.23 17.82
CA THR A 27 -7.72 -2.44 18.10
C THR A 27 -8.33 -2.02 16.75
N GLN A 28 -9.48 -2.58 16.40
CA GLN A 28 -10.27 -2.11 15.26
C GLN A 28 -10.84 -0.74 15.61
N HIS A 29 -10.43 0.30 14.88
CA HIS A 29 -11.07 1.60 14.97
C HIS A 29 -12.46 1.52 14.33
N PRO A 30 -13.54 1.98 15.01
CA PRO A 30 -14.86 2.02 14.40
C PRO A 30 -14.88 3.04 13.27
N HIS A 31 -15.36 2.64 12.09
CA HIS A 31 -15.64 3.54 10.98
C HIS A 31 -16.86 4.40 11.33
N THR A 32 -16.63 5.66 11.69
CA THR A 32 -17.68 6.67 11.80
C THR A 32 -18.25 6.92 10.40
N GLN A 33 -19.52 6.57 10.18
CA GLN A 33 -20.24 6.91 8.96
C GLN A 33 -20.46 8.43 8.91
N HIS A 34 -19.78 9.10 7.98
CA HIS A 34 -19.99 10.51 7.69
C HIS A 34 -21.35 10.73 6.97
N PRO A 35 -22.02 11.87 7.19
CA PRO A 35 -23.33 12.16 6.62
C PRO A 35 -23.30 12.20 5.10
N HIS A 36 -24.29 11.56 4.47
CA HIS A 36 -24.50 11.60 3.03
C HIS A 36 -24.77 13.04 2.57
N SER A 37 -23.94 13.54 1.67
CA SER A 37 -24.18 14.77 0.90
C SER A 37 -24.68 14.41 -0.50
N THR A 38 -25.66 15.18 -0.96
CA THR A 38 -26.49 15.01 -2.15
C THR A 38 -25.70 15.19 -3.45
N HIS A 39 -25.55 14.07 -4.18
CA HIS A 39 -24.97 13.88 -5.51
C HIS A 39 -23.48 14.24 -5.71
N ALA A 40 -22.63 13.24 -5.45
CA ALA A 40 -21.33 13.11 -6.11
C ALA A 40 -21.51 12.59 -7.55
N PRO A 41 -20.57 12.89 -8.49
CA PRO A 41 -20.60 12.39 -9.86
C PRO A 41 -20.66 10.86 -9.89
N ALA A 42 -21.25 10.27 -10.94
CA ALA A 42 -21.40 8.82 -11.04
C ALA A 42 -20.02 8.12 -11.10
N ILE A 43 -19.57 7.60 -9.96
CA ILE A 43 -18.36 6.79 -9.80
C ILE A 43 -18.70 5.37 -10.24
N HIS A 44 -18.71 5.11 -11.55
CA HIS A 44 -18.79 3.74 -12.03
C HIS A 44 -17.44 3.00 -11.95
N ASP A 45 -16.38 3.67 -11.49
CA ASP A 45 -15.08 3.07 -11.19
C ASP A 45 -14.61 3.50 -9.79
N ASN A 46 -14.57 2.59 -8.83
CA ASN A 46 -13.93 2.85 -7.53
C ASN A 46 -12.44 3.13 -7.77
N PHE A 47 -12.04 4.41 -7.76
CA PHE A 47 -10.64 4.80 -7.92
C PHE A 47 -9.88 4.63 -6.60
N HIS A 48 -8.82 3.83 -6.64
CA HIS A 48 -7.87 3.68 -5.53
C HIS A 48 -6.55 4.34 -5.89
N PHE A 49 -6.15 5.35 -5.12
CA PHE A 49 -4.94 6.14 -5.34
C PHE A 49 -3.80 5.64 -4.44
N ILE A 50 -2.62 5.45 -5.02
CA ILE A 50 -1.39 5.02 -4.33
C ILE A 50 -0.26 5.90 -4.82
N HIS A 51 0.39 6.60 -3.90
CA HIS A 51 1.55 7.43 -4.20
C HIS A 51 2.85 6.65 -3.97
N ASP A 52 3.68 6.59 -5.01
CA ASP A 52 5.07 6.15 -4.96
C ASP A 52 5.96 7.38 -4.77
N ALA A 53 6.41 7.58 -3.53
CA ALA A 53 7.25 8.72 -3.17
C ALA A 53 8.71 8.58 -3.64
N GLU A 54 9.16 7.35 -3.95
CA GLU A 54 10.53 7.10 -4.40
C GLU A 54 10.67 7.52 -5.87
N ASP A 55 9.75 7.05 -6.71
CA ASP A 55 9.77 7.33 -8.15
C ASP A 55 8.90 8.53 -8.56
N ASN A 56 8.27 9.22 -7.60
CA ASN A 56 7.33 10.33 -7.82
C ASN A 56 6.18 9.98 -8.76
N LYS A 57 5.57 8.81 -8.55
CA LYS A 57 4.45 8.31 -9.37
C LYS A 57 3.15 8.29 -8.59
N MET A 58 2.05 8.53 -9.28
CA MET A 58 0.72 8.23 -8.77
C MET A 58 0.14 7.05 -9.54
N ILE A 59 -0.27 6.03 -8.80
CA ILE A 59 -0.95 4.85 -9.32
C ILE A 59 -2.43 5.01 -9.02
N ILE A 60 -3.28 4.89 -10.04
CA ILE A 60 -4.73 4.92 -9.90
C ILE A 60 -5.27 3.59 -10.37
N LYS A 61 -5.92 2.84 -9.48
CA LYS A 61 -6.51 1.55 -9.81
C LYS A 61 -8.01 1.67 -9.91
N THR A 62 -8.57 1.02 -10.92
CA THR A 62 -10.00 0.73 -11.05
C THR A 62 -10.20 -0.77 -10.91
N GLU A 63 -11.41 -1.27 -11.20
CA GLU A 63 -11.68 -2.71 -11.18
C GLU A 63 -10.91 -3.49 -12.25
N THR A 64 -10.52 -2.83 -13.35
CA THR A 64 -9.96 -3.48 -14.54
C THR A 64 -8.58 -2.95 -14.93
N GLU A 65 -8.29 -1.69 -14.62
CA GLU A 65 -7.10 -0.99 -15.08
C GLU A 65 -6.27 -0.43 -13.93
N CYS A 66 -4.97 -0.29 -14.18
CA CYS A 66 -4.01 0.36 -13.32
C CYS A 66 -3.32 1.46 -14.10
N TYR A 67 -3.70 2.70 -13.85
CA TYR A 67 -3.09 3.86 -14.48
C TYR A 67 -1.86 4.28 -13.69
N VAL A 68 -0.78 4.57 -14.40
CA VAL A 68 0.49 5.04 -13.80
C VAL A 68 0.81 6.41 -14.36
N PHE A 69 0.97 7.38 -13.47
CA PHE A 69 1.27 8.77 -13.81
C PHE A 69 2.60 9.18 -13.19
N ASP A 70 3.43 9.84 -13.99
CA ASP A 70 4.57 10.60 -13.48
C ASP A 70 4.07 11.94 -12.93
N LEU A 71 4.37 12.23 -11.66
CA LEU A 71 4.02 13.51 -11.07
C LEU A 71 5.06 14.54 -11.46
N ASN A 72 4.60 15.68 -11.98
CA ASN A 72 5.48 16.83 -12.18
C ASN A 72 5.84 17.50 -10.83
N ALA A 73 6.85 18.38 -10.84
CA ALA A 73 7.35 19.03 -9.62
C ALA A 73 6.27 19.80 -8.82
N ALA A 74 5.29 20.39 -9.50
CA ALA A 74 4.19 21.08 -8.84
C ALA A 74 3.25 20.09 -8.13
N GLN A 75 2.92 18.97 -8.78
CA GLN A 75 2.09 17.92 -8.20
C GLN A 75 2.80 17.24 -7.01
N GLN A 76 4.10 16.93 -7.14
CA GLN A 76 4.91 16.38 -6.05
C GLN A 76 4.86 17.24 -4.77
N THR A 77 4.84 18.56 -4.94
CA THR A 77 4.71 19.49 -3.80
C THR A 77 3.27 19.56 -3.29
N ALA A 78 2.29 19.58 -4.20
CA ALA A 78 0.88 19.75 -3.87
C ALA A 78 0.32 18.59 -3.02
N ILE A 79 0.73 17.36 -3.30
CA ILE A 79 0.26 16.16 -2.59
C ILE A 79 0.64 16.14 -1.10
N ALA A 80 1.59 16.97 -0.67
CA ALA A 80 1.96 17.10 0.75
C ALA A 80 0.86 17.77 1.60
N THR A 81 -0.17 18.34 0.98
CA THR A 81 -1.33 18.93 1.66
C THR A 81 -2.61 18.21 1.25
N PRO A 82 -3.62 18.06 2.14
CA PRO A 82 -4.88 17.41 1.78
C PRO A 82 -5.58 18.07 0.58
N THR A 83 -5.58 19.40 0.52
CA THR A 83 -6.20 20.16 -0.59
C THR A 83 -5.45 19.93 -1.90
N GLY A 84 -4.11 19.97 -1.88
CA GLY A 84 -3.32 19.75 -3.08
C GLY A 84 -3.31 18.29 -3.54
N LEU A 85 -3.36 17.33 -2.62
CA LEU A 85 -3.58 15.92 -2.94
C LEU A 85 -4.92 15.74 -3.66
N ARG A 86 -6.01 16.28 -3.09
CA ARG A 86 -7.34 16.17 -3.69
C ARG A 86 -7.40 16.84 -5.07
N ALA A 87 -6.79 18.00 -5.23
CA ALA A 87 -6.70 18.67 -6.53
C ALA A 87 -5.92 17.84 -7.55
N THR A 88 -4.83 17.20 -7.12
CA THR A 88 -4.02 16.31 -7.96
C THR A 88 -4.82 15.09 -8.40
N GLU A 89 -5.49 14.39 -7.47
CA GLU A 89 -6.36 13.24 -7.79
C GLU A 89 -7.40 13.57 -8.86
N LEU A 90 -8.09 14.70 -8.72
CA LEU A 90 -9.10 15.15 -9.68
C LEU A 90 -8.49 15.44 -11.05
N ALA A 91 -7.31 16.08 -11.09
CA ALA A 91 -6.62 16.36 -12.34
C ALA A 91 -6.20 15.06 -13.05
N LEU A 92 -5.69 14.07 -12.32
CA LEU A 92 -5.31 12.77 -12.89
C LEU A 92 -6.53 11.99 -13.42
N VAL A 93 -7.65 11.98 -12.69
CA VAL A 93 -8.90 11.35 -13.18
C VAL A 93 -9.42 12.04 -14.44
N ALA A 94 -9.30 13.37 -14.53
CA ALA A 94 -9.63 14.08 -15.76
C ALA A 94 -8.73 13.62 -16.92
N MET A 95 -7.43 13.43 -16.69
CA MET A 95 -6.51 12.89 -17.70
C MET A 95 -6.82 11.46 -18.11
N ILE A 96 -7.37 10.61 -17.24
CA ILE A 96 -7.87 9.27 -17.64
C ILE A 96 -8.96 9.40 -18.71
N SER A 97 -9.85 10.37 -18.54
CA SER A 97 -10.99 10.59 -19.43
C SER A 97 -10.59 11.22 -20.77
N THR A 98 -9.52 12.02 -20.81
CA THR A 98 -9.17 12.84 -21.97
C THR A 98 -7.83 12.49 -22.63
N GLY A 99 -6.95 11.81 -21.92
CA GLY A 99 -5.58 11.53 -22.32
C GLY A 99 -5.48 10.33 -23.27
N THR A 100 -4.34 10.24 -23.96
CA THR A 100 -4.08 9.08 -24.82
C THR A 100 -3.58 7.93 -23.96
N GLN A 101 -4.31 6.82 -23.97
CA GLN A 101 -4.01 5.66 -23.16
C GLN A 101 -3.13 4.66 -23.93
N THR A 102 -2.03 4.24 -23.32
CA THR A 102 -1.13 3.22 -23.88
C THR A 102 -1.00 2.06 -22.90
N HIS A 103 -1.29 0.84 -23.35
CA HIS A 103 -1.10 -0.34 -22.50
C HIS A 103 0.39 -0.68 -22.36
N ILE A 104 0.83 -0.84 -21.11
CA ILE A 104 2.21 -1.16 -20.74
C ILE A 104 2.23 -2.57 -20.15
N LYS A 105 3.27 -3.35 -20.43
CA LYS A 105 3.43 -4.66 -19.81
C LYS A 105 3.97 -4.48 -18.39
N ALA A 106 3.45 -5.25 -17.44
CA ALA A 106 3.92 -5.18 -16.05
C ALA A 106 5.43 -5.46 -15.88
N ALA A 107 6.05 -6.20 -16.81
CA ALA A 107 7.49 -6.47 -16.82
C ALA A 107 8.35 -5.23 -17.09
N ASP A 108 7.77 -4.18 -17.67
CA ASP A 108 8.46 -2.93 -18.01
C ASP A 108 8.36 -1.89 -16.87
N LEU A 109 7.74 -2.26 -15.74
CA LEU A 109 7.49 -1.37 -14.61
C LEU A 109 8.46 -1.64 -13.45
N PRO A 110 8.75 -0.61 -12.63
CA PRO A 110 9.37 -0.81 -11.33
C PRO A 110 8.58 -1.83 -10.48
N GLN A 111 9.30 -2.63 -9.69
CA GLN A 111 8.69 -3.70 -8.90
C GLN A 111 7.57 -3.20 -7.97
N PHE A 112 7.71 -2.00 -7.39
CA PHE A 112 6.69 -1.38 -6.56
C PHE A 112 5.40 -1.15 -7.34
N VAL A 113 5.50 -0.49 -8.51
CA VAL A 113 4.36 -0.21 -9.38
C VAL A 113 3.70 -1.51 -9.86
N ALA A 114 4.50 -2.49 -10.30
CA ALA A 114 4.01 -3.79 -10.73
C ALA A 114 3.27 -4.53 -9.61
N HIS A 115 3.79 -4.50 -8.38
CA HIS A 115 3.14 -5.09 -7.20
C HIS A 115 1.77 -4.46 -6.94
N HIS A 116 1.69 -3.13 -6.97
CA HIS A 116 0.44 -2.41 -6.71
C HIS A 116 -0.59 -2.59 -7.84
N CYS A 117 -0.16 -2.64 -9.10
CA CYS A 117 -1.03 -2.97 -10.22
C CYS A 117 -1.51 -4.42 -10.19
N GLY A 118 -0.69 -5.36 -9.73
CA GLY A 118 -1.05 -6.77 -9.58
C GLY A 118 -1.52 -7.39 -10.90
N LYS A 119 -2.79 -7.83 -10.96
CA LYS A 119 -3.39 -8.47 -12.14
C LYS A 119 -4.08 -7.50 -13.12
N HIS A 120 -4.16 -6.21 -12.79
CA HIS A 120 -4.88 -5.23 -13.60
C HIS A 120 -4.07 -4.89 -14.86
N LYS A 121 -4.74 -4.49 -15.93
CA LYS A 121 -4.06 -4.02 -17.15
C LYS A 121 -3.40 -2.69 -16.86
N VAL A 122 -2.09 -2.59 -17.08
CA VAL A 122 -1.37 -1.34 -16.82
C VAL A 122 -1.53 -0.41 -18.02
N VAL A 123 -1.85 0.85 -17.72
CA VAL A 123 -2.07 1.91 -18.69
C VAL A 123 -1.19 3.10 -18.32
N GLY A 124 -0.30 3.49 -19.22
CA GLY A 124 0.36 4.79 -19.16
C GLY A 124 -0.50 5.83 -19.88
N ILE A 125 -0.56 7.04 -19.34
CA ILE A 125 -1.24 8.16 -19.97
C ILE A 125 -0.20 9.21 -20.36
N GLN A 126 -0.25 9.64 -21.62
CA GLN A 126 0.56 10.72 -22.18
C GLN A 126 -0.30 11.95 -22.45
#